data_AF-A0A934F0M0-F1
#
_entry.id   AF-A0A934F0M0-F1
#
_cell.length_a   1.000
_cell.length_b   1.000
_cell.length_c   1.000
_cell.angle_alpha   90.00
_cell.angle_beta   90.00
_cell.angle_gamma   90.00
#
_symmetry.space_group_name_H-M   'P 1'
#
loop_
_entity.id
_entity.type
_entity.pdbx_description
1 polymer ?
#
loop_
_entity_poly.entity_id
_entity_poly.type
_entity_poly.pdbx_seq_one_letter_code
_entity_poly.pdbx_strand_id
1 'polypeptide(L)'
;MRIITSGLIATYPLGGVAWDYAQYAVGLQRLGHDVLYLEDTGHWLYDAVNQTYTDDASHNVEHLAGVMRLFGLGDNWSLRDPKDRYWGRSETDVADWCASADLVLNISGSLWPRDAYQKARCKVYLDSDPAYTQAKIRRVLDGKPGPNEAYSLECMRLHDRFFTFGENIGQPDCPIPTDEFAWRPTRQPILLDEWEDPKSKIQNLPGPP
;
A
#
# COMPACT_ATOMS: atom_id res chain seq x y z
N MET A 1 -18.09 4.39 -2.15
CA MET A 1 -17.67 2.98 -2.03
C MET A 1 -16.92 2.80 -0.73
N ARG A 2 -16.84 1.57 -0.23
CA ARG A 2 -15.94 1.19 0.86
C ARG A 2 -14.64 0.65 0.27
N ILE A 3 -13.52 1.31 0.54
CA ILE A 3 -12.23 1.04 -0.11
C ILE A 3 -11.16 0.82 0.96
N ILE A 4 -10.36 -0.22 0.77
CA ILE A 4 -9.14 -0.45 1.56
C ILE A 4 -7.95 -0.12 0.69
N THR A 5 -7.03 0.70 1.18
CA THR A 5 -5.74 0.98 0.51
C THR A 5 -4.61 0.42 1.37
N SER A 6 -3.71 -0.34 0.76
CA SER A 6 -2.48 -0.78 1.45
C SER A 6 -1.31 0.16 1.22
N GLY A 7 -0.28 0.05 2.04
CA GLY A 7 0.95 0.79 1.83
C GLY A 7 2.07 0.40 2.78
N LEU A 8 3.06 1.27 2.89
CA LEU A 8 4.29 1.02 3.65
C LEU A 8 4.70 2.20 4.56
N ILE A 9 3.79 3.10 4.89
CA ILE A 9 4.04 4.29 5.74
C ILE A 9 4.60 3.92 7.12
N ALA A 10 4.00 2.96 7.84
CA ALA A 10 4.58 2.42 9.07
C ALA A 10 5.79 1.56 8.75
N THR A 11 5.71 0.70 7.73
CA THR A 11 6.78 -0.25 7.41
C THR A 11 8.12 0.43 7.11
N TYR A 12 8.11 1.57 6.43
CA TYR A 12 9.25 2.43 6.19
C TYR A 12 8.89 3.88 6.54
N PRO A 13 9.12 4.34 7.79
CA PRO A 13 8.66 5.64 8.29
C PRO A 13 9.53 6.80 7.77
N LEU A 14 9.49 6.98 6.44
CA LEU A 14 10.26 7.95 5.68
C LEU A 14 9.29 8.89 4.96
N GLY A 15 9.63 10.19 4.88
CA GLY A 15 8.73 11.20 4.33
C GLY A 15 8.30 10.95 2.87
N GLY A 16 9.19 10.40 2.03
CA GLY A 16 8.85 10.03 0.66
C GLY A 16 7.81 8.91 0.61
N VAL A 17 8.04 7.84 1.39
CA VAL A 17 7.13 6.70 1.51
C VAL A 17 5.76 7.15 2.04
N ALA A 18 5.73 8.06 3.02
CA ALA A 18 4.48 8.64 3.51
C ALA A 18 3.62 9.21 2.36
N TRP A 19 4.22 9.99 1.46
CA TRP A 19 3.52 10.57 0.32
C TRP A 19 3.15 9.55 -0.77
N ASP A 20 3.97 8.53 -1.00
CA ASP A 20 3.67 7.49 -2.01
C ASP A 20 2.31 6.82 -1.75
N TYR A 21 1.99 6.55 -0.48
CA TYR A 21 0.77 5.82 -0.11
C TYR A 21 -0.36 6.73 0.40
N ALA A 22 -0.06 7.79 1.17
CA ALA A 22 -1.12 8.65 1.74
C ALA A 22 -1.98 9.32 0.67
N GLN A 23 -1.40 9.66 -0.48
CA GLN A 23 -2.12 10.33 -1.58
C GLN A 23 -3.28 9.49 -2.12
N TYR A 24 -3.17 8.15 -2.11
CA TYR A 24 -4.28 7.28 -2.48
C TYR A 24 -5.40 7.34 -1.45
N ALA A 25 -5.07 7.10 -0.18
CA ALA A 25 -6.07 7.05 0.89
C ALA A 25 -6.83 8.38 1.00
N VAL A 26 -6.08 9.49 1.02
CA VAL A 26 -6.61 10.84 1.15
C VAL A 26 -7.33 11.29 -0.12
N GLY A 27 -6.79 11.00 -1.31
CA GLY A 27 -7.45 11.31 -2.57
C GLY A 27 -8.81 10.61 -2.69
N LEU A 28 -8.88 9.32 -2.35
CA LEU A 28 -10.13 8.56 -2.35
C LEU A 28 -11.12 9.07 -1.29
N GLN A 29 -10.63 9.46 -0.11
CA GLN A 29 -11.46 10.08 0.91
C GLN A 29 -12.06 11.41 0.42
N ARG A 30 -11.25 12.26 -0.22
CA ARG A 30 -11.70 13.55 -0.81
C ARG A 30 -12.71 13.37 -1.94
N LEU A 31 -12.68 12.24 -2.64
CA LEU A 31 -13.69 11.83 -3.61
C LEU A 31 -15.00 11.30 -2.97
N GLY A 32 -15.10 11.33 -1.64
CA GLY A 32 -16.31 10.94 -0.89
C GLY A 32 -16.44 9.44 -0.65
N HIS A 33 -15.33 8.70 -0.61
CA HIS A 33 -15.33 7.27 -0.29
C HIS A 33 -15.07 7.01 1.20
N ASP A 34 -15.56 5.88 1.69
CA ASP A 34 -15.26 5.35 3.03
C ASP A 34 -13.96 4.56 2.91
N VAL A 35 -12.86 5.12 3.42
CA VAL A 35 -11.50 4.62 3.18
C VAL A 35 -10.89 4.10 4.47
N LEU A 36 -10.35 2.88 4.42
CA LEU A 36 -9.48 2.31 5.46
C LEU A 36 -8.06 2.16 4.90
N TYR A 37 -7.09 2.76 5.58
CA TYR A 37 -5.68 2.50 5.30
C TYR A 37 -5.19 1.27 6.09
N LEU A 38 -4.66 0.24 5.41
CA LEU A 38 -4.28 -1.02 6.05
C LEU A 38 -2.82 -1.39 5.72
N GLU A 39 -1.99 -1.50 6.75
CA GLU A 39 -0.66 -2.09 6.63
C GLU A 39 -0.61 -3.48 7.26
N ASP A 40 -0.34 -4.46 6.41
CA ASP A 40 0.01 -5.81 6.82
C ASP A 40 0.92 -6.39 5.74
N THR A 41 2.22 -6.22 5.93
CA THR A 41 3.22 -6.63 4.95
C THR A 41 3.69 -8.06 5.16
N GLY A 42 3.41 -8.65 6.33
CA GLY A 42 3.99 -9.93 6.76
C GLY A 42 5.50 -9.87 7.05
N HIS A 43 6.09 -8.67 7.09
CA HIS A 43 7.54 -8.47 7.29
C HIS A 43 7.84 -7.63 8.53
N TRP A 44 9.11 -7.60 8.93
CA TRP A 44 9.60 -6.68 9.95
C TRP A 44 9.52 -5.24 9.47
N LEU A 45 9.45 -4.32 10.42
CA LEU A 45 9.37 -2.88 10.17
C LEU A 45 10.78 -2.29 10.13
N TYR A 46 10.97 -1.19 9.41
CA TYR A 46 12.23 -0.46 9.39
C TYR A 46 12.28 0.58 10.50
N ASP A 47 13.32 0.51 11.33
CA ASP A 47 13.70 1.55 12.29
C ASP A 47 14.62 2.55 11.60
N ALA A 48 14.08 3.73 11.28
CA ALA A 48 14.83 4.78 10.59
C ALA A 48 15.93 5.44 11.45
N VAL A 49 15.85 5.32 12.79
CA VAL A 49 16.85 5.88 13.71
C VAL A 49 18.06 4.97 13.78
N ASN A 50 17.82 3.69 14.02
CA ASN A 50 18.88 2.68 14.15
C ASN A 50 19.30 2.06 12.80
N GLN A 51 18.58 2.39 11.73
CA GLN A 51 18.82 1.92 10.36
C GLN A 51 18.83 0.39 10.22
N THR A 52 17.91 -0.27 10.92
CA THR A 52 17.78 -1.73 10.93
C THR A 52 16.31 -2.15 10.85
N TYR A 53 16.06 -3.43 10.60
CA TYR A 53 14.72 -4.01 10.77
C TYR A 53 14.47 -4.37 12.23
N THR A 54 13.22 -4.17 12.67
CA THR A 54 12.76 -4.37 14.04
C THR A 54 11.38 -5.02 14.08
N ASP A 55 11.11 -5.73 15.18
CA ASP A 55 9.78 -6.26 15.53
C ASP A 55 9.09 -5.42 16.63
N ASP A 56 9.73 -4.33 17.07
CA ASP A 56 9.13 -3.29 17.90
C ASP A 56 8.50 -2.23 17.00
N ALA A 57 7.17 -2.20 17.00
CA ALA A 57 6.38 -1.32 16.15
C ALA A 57 6.15 0.08 16.74
N SER A 58 6.62 0.37 17.96
CA SER A 58 6.18 1.56 18.72
C SER A 58 6.38 2.87 17.94
N HIS A 59 7.59 3.13 17.42
CA HIS A 59 7.86 4.34 16.63
C HIS A 59 7.13 4.34 15.27
N ASN A 60 7.02 3.19 14.63
CA ASN A 60 6.36 3.04 13.32
C ASN A 60 4.85 3.29 13.43
N VAL A 61 4.23 2.81 14.52
CA VAL A 61 2.83 3.05 14.89
C VAL A 61 2.60 4.53 15.17
N GLU A 62 3.46 5.16 15.97
CA GLU A 62 3.36 6.60 16.25
C GLU A 62 3.47 7.44 14.98
N HIS A 63 4.41 7.09 14.09
CA HIS A 63 4.57 7.74 12.79
C HIS A 63 3.29 7.61 11.94
N LEU A 64 2.80 6.38 11.74
CA LEU A 64 1.59 6.13 10.95
C LEU A 64 0.36 6.84 11.55
N ALA A 65 0.15 6.73 12.86
CA ALA A 65 -0.94 7.41 13.55
C ALA A 65 -0.87 8.94 13.39
N GLY A 66 0.35 9.50 13.39
CA GLY A 66 0.60 10.91 13.09
C GLY A 66 0.17 11.28 11.68
N VAL A 67 0.68 10.56 10.67
CA VAL A 67 0.33 10.80 9.25
C VAL A 67 -1.17 10.68 9.01
N MET A 68 -1.81 9.63 9.51
CA MET A 68 -3.26 9.43 9.35
C MET A 68 -4.06 10.55 9.99
N ARG A 69 -3.65 11.04 11.17
CA ARG A 69 -4.31 12.16 11.85
C ARG A 69 -4.20 13.47 11.07
N LEU A 70 -3.03 13.75 10.48
CA LEU A 70 -2.81 14.96 9.67
C LEU A 70 -3.80 15.08 8.51
N PHE A 71 -4.23 13.94 7.95
CA PHE A 71 -5.16 13.92 6.82
C PHE A 71 -6.59 13.53 7.19
N GLY A 72 -6.97 13.57 8.48
CA GLY A 72 -8.34 13.27 8.90
C GLY A 72 -8.73 11.79 8.77
N LEU A 73 -7.75 10.89 8.79
CA LEU A 73 -7.90 9.43 8.79
C LEU A 73 -7.52 8.81 10.14
N GLY A 74 -7.45 9.59 11.23
CA GLY A 74 -6.95 9.16 12.54
C GLY A 74 -7.66 7.94 13.15
N ASP A 75 -8.92 7.70 12.78
CA ASP A 75 -9.73 6.54 13.22
C ASP A 75 -9.91 5.47 12.12
N ASN A 76 -9.33 5.68 10.94
CA ASN A 76 -9.54 4.89 9.72
C ASN A 76 -8.24 4.30 9.18
N TRP A 77 -7.46 3.72 10.08
CA TRP A 77 -6.25 2.97 9.74
C TRP A 77 -6.10 1.72 10.61
N SER A 78 -5.33 0.75 10.12
CA SER A 78 -4.86 -0.37 10.91
C SER A 78 -3.46 -0.80 10.47
N LEU A 79 -2.62 -1.18 11.44
CA LEU A 79 -1.35 -1.84 11.21
C LEU A 79 -1.37 -3.19 11.93
N ARG A 80 -1.05 -4.25 11.20
CA ARG A 80 -0.71 -5.55 11.79
C ARG A 80 0.80 -5.68 11.90
N ASP A 81 1.30 -5.69 13.13
CA ASP A 81 2.74 -5.72 13.40
C ASP A 81 3.35 -7.13 13.20
N PRO A 82 4.70 -7.27 13.21
CA PRO A 82 5.37 -8.55 13.02
C PRO A 82 5.08 -9.59 14.12
N LYS A 83 4.48 -9.16 15.24
CA LYS A 83 4.06 -9.99 16.38
C LYS A 83 2.55 -10.25 16.36
N ASP A 84 1.93 -10.07 15.20
CA ASP A 84 0.52 -10.30 14.94
C ASP A 84 -0.44 -9.38 15.73
N ARG A 85 0.06 -8.29 16.31
CA ARG A 85 -0.78 -7.33 17.03
C ARG A 85 -1.34 -6.28 16.07
N TYR A 86 -2.57 -5.89 16.30
CA TYR A 86 -3.23 -4.83 15.55
C TYR A 86 -3.16 -3.51 16.32
N TRP A 87 -2.83 -2.45 15.60
CA TRP A 87 -2.81 -1.06 16.05
C TRP A 87 -3.81 -0.25 15.23
N GLY A 88 -4.43 0.77 15.83
CA GLY A 88 -5.57 1.46 15.22
C GLY A 88 -6.84 0.63 15.34
N ARG A 89 -7.50 0.33 14.21
CA ARG A 89 -8.66 -0.57 14.19
C ARG A 89 -8.27 -2.01 14.51
N SER A 90 -9.18 -2.71 15.19
CA SER A 90 -8.98 -4.10 15.64
C SER A 90 -9.00 -5.09 14.49
N GLU A 91 -8.50 -6.32 14.73
CA GLU A 91 -8.57 -7.41 13.76
C GLU A 91 -10.01 -7.69 13.29
N THR A 92 -10.97 -7.72 14.22
CA THR A 92 -12.38 -7.94 13.92
C THR A 92 -12.93 -6.83 13.03
N ASP A 93 -12.64 -5.57 13.35
CA ASP A 93 -13.07 -4.44 12.53
C ASP A 93 -12.48 -4.50 11.12
N VAL A 94 -11.19 -4.84 11.00
CA VAL A 94 -10.53 -5.01 9.69
C VAL A 94 -11.18 -6.14 8.89
N ALA A 95 -11.51 -7.26 9.53
CA ALA A 95 -12.19 -8.38 8.88
C ALA A 95 -13.59 -7.98 8.37
N ASP A 96 -14.36 -7.22 9.15
CA ASP A 96 -15.67 -6.70 8.77
C ASP A 96 -15.58 -5.68 7.62
N TRP A 97 -14.55 -4.83 7.64
CA TRP A 97 -14.22 -3.95 6.54
C TRP A 97 -13.94 -4.74 5.26
N CYS A 98 -13.10 -5.77 5.33
CA CYS A 98 -12.77 -6.59 4.15
C CYS A 98 -13.99 -7.32 3.60
N ALA A 99 -14.87 -7.84 4.47
CA ALA A 99 -16.09 -8.53 4.06
C ALA A 99 -17.12 -7.61 3.36
N SER A 100 -17.04 -6.30 3.61
CA SER A 100 -17.96 -5.29 3.04
C SER A 100 -17.29 -4.34 2.05
N ALA A 101 -16.00 -4.52 1.76
CA ALA A 101 -15.24 -3.66 0.87
C ALA A 101 -15.64 -3.87 -0.61
N ASP A 102 -15.92 -2.78 -1.29
CA ASP A 102 -16.12 -2.76 -2.74
C ASP A 102 -14.80 -2.98 -3.49
N LEU A 103 -13.69 -2.55 -2.86
CA LEU A 103 -12.35 -2.52 -3.45
C LEU A 103 -11.27 -2.65 -2.36
N VAL A 104 -10.29 -3.52 -2.60
CA VAL A 104 -8.95 -3.47 -1.98
C VAL A 104 -7.97 -3.03 -3.06
N LEU A 105 -7.25 -1.94 -2.81
CA LEU A 105 -6.17 -1.46 -3.65
C LEU A 105 -4.84 -1.82 -2.99
N ASN A 106 -4.23 -2.92 -3.46
CA ASN A 106 -2.93 -3.40 -3.01
C ASN A 106 -1.82 -2.66 -3.78
N ILE A 107 -1.30 -1.59 -3.17
CA ILE A 107 -0.30 -0.71 -3.77
C ILE A 107 1.08 -1.32 -3.57
N SER A 108 1.88 -1.40 -4.64
CA SER A 108 3.24 -1.97 -4.62
C SER A 108 3.31 -3.44 -4.20
N GLY A 109 2.18 -4.15 -4.23
CA GLY A 109 2.10 -5.51 -3.68
C GLY A 109 2.41 -5.59 -2.18
N SER A 110 2.16 -4.51 -1.43
CA SER A 110 2.49 -4.37 -0.01
C SER A 110 1.60 -5.18 0.94
N LEU A 111 0.45 -5.67 0.48
CA LEU A 111 -0.51 -6.37 1.34
C LEU A 111 -0.32 -7.89 1.31
N TRP A 112 -0.07 -8.48 2.47
CA TRP A 112 0.00 -9.92 2.66
C TRP A 112 -1.37 -10.57 2.41
N PRO A 113 -1.46 -11.67 1.65
CA PRO A 113 -2.75 -12.20 1.18
C PRO A 113 -3.47 -13.02 2.25
N ARG A 114 -3.98 -12.37 3.31
CA ARG A 114 -4.79 -13.05 4.33
C ARG A 114 -6.17 -13.43 3.82
N ASP A 115 -6.73 -14.51 4.36
CA ASP A 115 -8.09 -14.99 4.03
C ASP A 115 -9.15 -13.92 4.23
N ALA A 116 -9.02 -13.09 5.27
CA ALA A 116 -9.96 -11.99 5.51
C ALA A 116 -9.99 -11.00 4.34
N TYR A 117 -8.83 -10.67 3.77
CA TYR A 117 -8.68 -9.68 2.71
C TYR A 117 -9.25 -10.19 1.38
N GLN A 118 -9.28 -11.52 1.20
CA GLN A 118 -9.86 -12.17 0.03
C GLN A 118 -11.39 -12.01 -0.08
N LYS A 119 -12.05 -11.60 1.01
CA LYS A 119 -13.50 -11.40 1.05
C LYS A 119 -13.97 -10.12 0.34
N ALA A 120 -13.05 -9.20 0.02
CA ALA A 120 -13.37 -7.98 -0.70
C ALA A 120 -13.89 -8.28 -2.11
N ARG A 121 -14.86 -7.49 -2.57
CA ARG A 121 -15.54 -7.71 -3.86
C ARG A 121 -14.60 -7.64 -5.07
N CYS A 122 -13.58 -6.79 -5.00
CA CYS A 122 -12.59 -6.60 -6.05
C CYS A 122 -11.24 -6.28 -5.41
N LYS A 123 -10.18 -6.97 -5.85
CA LYS A 123 -8.80 -6.78 -5.38
C LYS A 123 -7.96 -6.31 -6.56
N VAL A 124 -7.40 -5.13 -6.45
CA VAL A 124 -6.52 -4.55 -7.46
C VAL A 124 -5.08 -4.68 -6.99
N TYR A 125 -4.23 -5.26 -7.82
CA TYR A 125 -2.78 -5.13 -7.70
C TYR A 125 -2.34 -3.89 -8.48
N LEU A 126 -1.67 -2.96 -7.81
CA LEU A 126 -1.10 -1.77 -8.44
C LEU A 126 0.44 -1.86 -8.38
N ASP A 127 1.04 -2.05 -9.54
CA ASP A 127 2.48 -2.08 -9.73
C ASP A 127 3.07 -0.67 -9.81
N SER A 128 3.75 -0.25 -8.75
CA SER A 128 4.49 1.01 -8.67
C SER A 128 5.89 0.93 -9.28
N ASP A 129 6.42 -0.28 -9.52
CA ASP A 129 7.80 -0.54 -9.92
C ASP A 129 7.86 -1.29 -11.27
N PRO A 130 7.39 -0.64 -12.36
CA PRO A 130 7.33 -1.28 -13.66
C PRO A 130 8.72 -1.72 -14.13
N ALA A 131 8.74 -2.73 -14.99
CA ALA A 131 9.90 -3.53 -15.39
C ALA A 131 10.44 -4.47 -14.31
N TYR A 132 10.53 -4.04 -13.04
CA TYR A 132 11.02 -4.90 -11.97
C TYR A 132 10.04 -6.03 -11.63
N THR A 133 8.76 -5.67 -11.47
CA THR A 133 7.68 -6.64 -11.24
C THR A 133 7.57 -7.65 -12.40
N GLN A 134 7.57 -7.18 -13.64
CA GLN A 134 7.46 -8.05 -14.82
C GLN A 134 8.71 -8.94 -15.01
N ALA A 135 9.92 -8.44 -14.70
CA ALA A 135 11.12 -9.25 -14.73
C ALA A 135 11.13 -10.37 -13.68
N LYS A 136 10.53 -10.16 -12.51
CA LYS A 136 10.30 -11.24 -11.51
C LYS A 136 9.35 -12.28 -12.05
N ILE A 137 8.21 -11.85 -12.60
CA ILE A 137 7.20 -12.76 -13.20
C ILE A 137 7.86 -13.61 -14.29
N ARG A 138 8.50 -12.96 -15.27
CA ARG A 138 9.19 -13.66 -16.37
C ARG A 138 10.18 -14.71 -15.84
N ARG A 139 10.98 -14.40 -14.83
CA ARG A 139 11.94 -15.35 -14.24
C ARG A 139 11.26 -16.58 -13.63
N VAL A 140 10.12 -16.40 -12.97
CA VAL A 140 9.33 -17.53 -12.46
C VAL A 140 8.82 -18.39 -13.62
N LEU A 141 8.26 -17.77 -14.67
CA LEU A 141 7.72 -18.48 -15.84
C LEU A 141 8.78 -19.21 -16.64
N ASP A 142 10.01 -18.68 -16.67
CA ASP A 142 11.17 -19.31 -17.30
C ASP A 142 11.75 -20.46 -16.43
N GLY A 143 11.14 -20.77 -15.29
CA GLY A 143 11.60 -21.81 -14.37
C GLY A 143 12.86 -21.45 -13.59
N LYS A 144 13.17 -20.15 -13.45
CA LYS A 144 14.35 -19.63 -12.75
C LYS A 144 13.98 -18.60 -11.67
N PRO A 145 13.07 -18.94 -10.73
CA PRO A 145 12.63 -17.98 -9.72
C PRO A 145 13.78 -17.61 -8.78
N GLY A 146 13.87 -16.33 -8.43
CA GLY A 146 14.61 -15.89 -7.26
C GLY A 146 13.91 -16.31 -5.96
N PRO A 147 14.52 -16.02 -4.79
CA PRO A 147 13.90 -16.26 -3.49
C PRO A 147 12.52 -15.62 -3.40
N ASN A 148 11.52 -16.39 -2.99
CA ASN A 148 10.13 -15.96 -2.80
C ASN A 148 9.39 -15.44 -4.05
N GLU A 149 10.01 -15.41 -5.24
CA GLU A 149 9.37 -14.86 -6.45
C GLU A 149 8.21 -15.75 -6.92
N ALA A 150 8.35 -17.08 -6.82
CA ALA A 150 7.28 -18.01 -7.14
C ALA A 150 6.06 -17.80 -6.22
N TYR A 151 6.32 -17.67 -4.90
CA TYR A 151 5.26 -17.37 -3.94
C TYR A 151 4.62 -16.00 -4.22
N SER A 152 5.43 -14.99 -4.54
CA SER A 152 4.92 -13.65 -4.89
C SER A 152 3.99 -13.71 -6.10
N LEU A 153 4.31 -14.51 -7.13
CA LEU A 153 3.44 -14.71 -8.28
C LEU A 153 2.11 -15.38 -7.89
N GLU A 154 2.12 -16.37 -7.00
CA GLU A 154 0.88 -16.96 -6.48
C GLU A 154 0.03 -15.92 -5.72
N CYS A 155 0.65 -15.08 -4.90
CA CYS A 155 -0.04 -13.98 -4.23
C CYS A 155 -0.64 -12.97 -5.22
N MET A 156 0.08 -12.67 -6.30
CA MET A 156 -0.42 -11.78 -7.36
C MET A 156 -1.67 -12.36 -8.02
N ARG A 157 -1.70 -13.67 -8.31
CA ARG A 157 -2.86 -14.36 -8.92
C ARG A 157 -4.14 -14.31 -8.09
N LEU A 158 -4.06 -13.94 -6.81
CA LEU A 158 -5.24 -13.71 -5.97
C LEU A 158 -5.96 -12.39 -6.30
N HIS A 159 -5.38 -11.51 -7.13
CA HIS A 159 -6.00 -10.23 -7.50
C HIS A 159 -6.85 -10.34 -8.76
N ASP A 160 -7.89 -9.50 -8.83
CA ASP A 160 -8.87 -9.50 -9.91
C ASP A 160 -8.45 -8.59 -11.08
N ARG A 161 -7.70 -7.53 -10.79
CA ARG A 161 -7.32 -6.47 -11.75
C ARG A 161 -5.90 -5.99 -11.48
N PHE A 162 -5.21 -5.62 -12.55
CA PHE A 162 -3.79 -5.25 -12.51
C PHE A 162 -3.59 -3.88 -13.15
N PHE A 163 -2.98 -2.97 -12.42
CA PHE A 163 -2.59 -1.65 -12.88
C PHE A 163 -1.08 -1.47 -12.74
N THR A 164 -0.49 -0.58 -13.53
CA THR A 164 0.95 -0.30 -13.49
C THR A 164 1.22 1.17 -13.81
N PHE A 165 2.29 1.72 -13.26
CA PHE A 165 2.84 3.01 -13.70
C PHE A 165 3.60 2.92 -15.04
N GLY A 166 3.86 1.70 -15.53
CA GLY A 166 4.46 1.49 -16.84
C GLY A 166 3.49 1.80 -17.98
N GLU A 167 3.38 3.07 -18.39
CA GLU A 167 2.39 3.52 -19.38
C GLU A 167 2.51 2.86 -20.76
N ASN A 168 3.72 2.41 -21.11
CA ASN A 168 3.98 1.73 -22.38
C ASN A 168 3.79 0.20 -22.31
N ILE A 169 3.64 -0.39 -21.12
CA ILE A 169 3.50 -1.84 -20.99
C ILE A 169 2.25 -2.31 -21.74
N GLY A 170 2.43 -3.31 -22.62
CA GLY A 170 1.38 -3.83 -23.50
C GLY A 170 1.27 -3.13 -24.86
N GLN A 171 2.04 -2.07 -25.12
CA GLN A 171 2.16 -1.48 -26.45
C GLN A 171 3.08 -2.31 -27.37
N PRO A 172 2.87 -2.30 -28.71
CA PRO A 172 3.65 -3.12 -29.64
C PRO A 172 5.17 -2.87 -29.64
N ASP A 173 5.58 -1.66 -29.27
CA ASP A 173 6.98 -1.22 -29.21
C ASP A 173 7.60 -1.33 -27.80
N CYS A 174 6.83 -1.80 -26.80
CA CYS A 174 7.33 -2.00 -25.45
C CYS A 174 7.88 -3.42 -25.27
N PRO A 175 9.18 -3.58 -24.96
CA PRO A 175 9.79 -4.90 -24.80
C PRO A 175 9.49 -5.57 -23.45
N ILE A 176 8.85 -4.87 -22.51
CA ILE A 176 8.50 -5.42 -21.20
C ILE A 176 7.31 -6.36 -21.37
N PRO A 177 7.43 -7.64 -20.99
CA PRO A 177 6.35 -8.59 -21.16
C PRO A 177 5.18 -8.31 -20.22
N THR A 178 3.96 -8.52 -20.71
CA THR A 178 2.74 -8.47 -19.88
C THR A 178 2.49 -9.77 -19.12
N ASP A 179 2.97 -10.89 -19.67
CA ASP A 179 2.83 -12.24 -19.13
C ASP A 179 1.37 -12.60 -18.81
N GLU A 180 1.12 -13.14 -17.63
CA GLU A 180 -0.18 -13.65 -17.22
C GLU A 180 -1.22 -12.55 -16.95
N PHE A 181 -0.81 -11.28 -16.90
CA PHE A 181 -1.65 -10.19 -16.40
C PHE A 181 -1.96 -9.14 -17.46
N ALA A 182 -3.23 -8.70 -17.47
CA ALA A 182 -3.69 -7.57 -18.27
C ALA A 182 -3.38 -6.26 -17.55
N TRP A 183 -2.15 -5.77 -17.70
CA TRP A 183 -1.68 -4.52 -17.11
C TRP A 183 -2.40 -3.31 -17.70
N ARG A 184 -3.03 -2.51 -16.83
CA ARG A 184 -3.68 -1.25 -17.21
C ARG A 184 -2.81 -0.08 -16.77
N PRO A 185 -2.43 0.83 -17.68
CA PRO A 185 -1.63 1.98 -17.30
C PRO A 185 -2.42 2.90 -16.36
N THR A 186 -1.72 3.43 -15.36
CA THR A 186 -2.22 4.48 -14.46
C THR A 186 -1.04 5.35 -14.01
N ARG A 187 -1.32 6.41 -13.25
CA ARG A 187 -0.32 7.29 -12.67
C ARG A 187 -0.50 7.42 -11.17
N GLN A 188 0.58 7.75 -10.48
CA GLN A 188 0.55 8.16 -9.08
C GLN A 188 -0.37 9.39 -8.92
N PRO A 189 -1.39 9.35 -8.05
CA PRO A 189 -2.15 10.54 -7.72
C PRO A 189 -1.28 11.51 -6.92
N ILE A 190 -1.37 12.79 -7.24
CA ILE A 190 -0.66 13.85 -6.51
C ILE A 190 -1.68 14.82 -5.93
N LEU A 191 -1.64 15.02 -4.61
CA LEU A 191 -2.44 16.03 -3.92
C LEU A 191 -1.75 17.38 -4.02
N LEU A 192 -1.92 18.07 -5.15
CA LEU A 192 -1.15 19.27 -5.49
C LEU A 192 -1.28 20.40 -4.45
N ASP A 193 -2.47 20.56 -3.86
CA ASP A 193 -2.76 21.53 -2.80
C ASP A 193 -2.00 21.22 -1.49
N GLU A 194 -1.50 19.99 -1.32
CA GLU A 194 -0.60 19.66 -0.23
C GLU A 194 0.81 20.25 -0.36
N TRP A 195 1.16 20.71 -1.55
CA TRP A 195 2.46 21.31 -1.88
C TRP A 195 2.42 22.84 -2.01
N GLU A 196 1.22 23.44 -1.90
CA GLU A 196 1.04 24.88 -1.93
C GLU A 196 1.39 25.51 -0.57
N ASP A 197 2.26 26.53 -0.61
CA ASP A 197 2.78 27.32 0.52
C ASP A 197 3.16 26.54 1.81
N PRO A 198 4.39 25.99 1.87
CA PRO A 198 4.91 25.27 3.03
C PRO A 198 4.88 26.09 4.34
N LYS A 199 4.91 27.43 4.26
CA LYS A 199 5.00 28.29 5.44
C LYS A 199 3.67 28.40 6.19
N SER A 200 2.55 28.24 5.49
CA SER A 200 1.21 28.32 6.07
C SER A 200 0.84 27.09 6.90
N LYS A 201 1.36 25.91 6.54
CA LYS A 201 1.00 24.62 7.16
C LYS A 201 1.82 24.26 8.39
N ILE A 202 3.11 24.64 8.44
CA ILE A 202 4.00 24.39 9.59
C ILE A 202 3.50 25.12 10.86
N GLN A 203 2.83 26.27 10.72
CA GLN A 203 2.31 27.03 11.86
C GLN A 203 1.12 26.38 12.57
N ASN A 204 0.46 25.40 11.93
CA ASN A 204 -0.75 24.75 12.43
C ASN A 204 -0.51 23.32 12.94
N LEU A 205 0.74 22.84 12.93
CA LEU A 205 1.07 21.55 13.53
C LEU A 205 1.12 21.72 15.05
N PRO A 206 0.44 20.86 15.84
CA PRO A 206 0.65 20.85 17.28
C PRO A 206 2.12 20.56 17.55
N GLY A 207 2.73 21.38 18.40
CA GLY A 207 4.12 21.19 18.84
C GLY A 207 4.29 19.80 19.46
N PRO A 208 5.54 19.27 19.49
CA PRO A 208 5.80 17.98 20.10
C PRO A 208 5.34 17.97 21.57
N PRO A 209 4.92 16.81 22.09
CA PRO A 209 4.51 16.66 23.50
C PRO A 209 5.63 17.01 24.49
#